data_AF-A0A7Y3C6D6-F1
#
_entry.id   AF-A0A7Y3C6D6-F1
#
_cell.length_a   1.000
_cell.length_b   1.000
_cell.length_c   1.000
_cell.angle_alpha   90.00
_cell.angle_beta   90.00
_cell.angle_gamma   90.00
#
_symmetry.space_group_name_H-M   'P 1'
#
loop_
_entity.id
_entity.type
_entity.pdbx_description
1 polymer ?
#
loop_
_entity_poly.entity_id
_entity_poly.type
_entity_poly.pdbx_seq_one_letter_code
_entity_poly.pdbx_strand_id
1 'polypeptide(L)'
;VKPIDNVANTSSLGEISPQLKKVEDYYLANINLELSKLEYSPENKELFDGYVSRLGELSTAYEQLSQELLNNGPNEQTVTALIDNLKMRLNLLYRLKEKLNELNDDSSFEEIKS
;
A
#
# COMPACT_ATOMS: atom_id res chain seq x y z
N VAL A 1 -14.20 -8.43 -0.17
CA VAL A 1 -12.84 -8.03 -0.61
C VAL A 1 -12.37 -9.06 -1.61
N LYS A 2 -12.00 -8.69 -2.84
CA LYS A 2 -11.47 -9.66 -3.82
C LYS A 2 -10.08 -10.12 -3.37
N PRO A 3 -9.72 -11.40 -3.55
CA PRO A 3 -8.37 -11.88 -3.26
C PRO A 3 -7.34 -11.13 -4.09
N ILE A 4 -6.25 -10.68 -3.47
CA ILE A 4 -5.10 -10.03 -4.12
C ILE A 4 -4.19 -11.11 -4.72
N ASP A 5 -4.77 -12.06 -5.46
CA ASP A 5 -4.05 -13.21 -6.02
C ASP A 5 -4.07 -13.26 -7.56
N ASN A 6 -4.65 -12.26 -8.23
CA ASN A 6 -4.59 -12.19 -9.70
C ASN A 6 -3.31 -11.49 -10.19
N VAL A 7 -2.15 -12.07 -9.87
CA VAL A 7 -0.83 -11.68 -10.42
C VAL A 7 -0.60 -12.33 -11.80
N ALA A 8 -1.48 -13.23 -12.25
CA ALA A 8 -1.26 -14.04 -13.45
C ALA A 8 -1.26 -13.27 -14.80
N ASN A 9 -1.57 -11.97 -14.84
CA ASN A 9 -1.65 -11.19 -16.08
C ASN A 9 -1.02 -9.77 -15.98
N THR A 10 -0.21 -9.50 -14.95
CA THR A 10 0.48 -8.20 -14.78
C THR A 10 1.97 -8.43 -14.67
N SER A 11 2.75 -7.84 -15.57
CA SER A 11 4.21 -7.95 -15.52
C SER A 11 4.76 -7.24 -14.31
N SER A 12 5.51 -7.99 -13.53
CA SER A 12 6.01 -7.53 -12.25
C SER A 12 7.51 -7.24 -12.35
N LEU A 13 8.04 -6.48 -11.39
CA LEU A 13 9.47 -6.22 -11.29
C LEU A 13 10.29 -7.52 -11.23
N GLY A 14 9.68 -8.61 -10.75
CA GLY A 14 10.29 -9.93 -10.72
C GLY A 14 10.55 -10.59 -12.06
N GLU A 15 9.84 -10.20 -13.12
CA GLU A 15 10.09 -10.69 -14.48
C GLU A 15 11.36 -10.08 -15.10
N ILE A 16 11.80 -8.92 -14.57
CA ILE A 16 13.00 -8.23 -15.07
C ILE A 16 14.27 -8.82 -14.45
N SER A 17 14.32 -8.99 -13.14
CA SER A 17 15.49 -9.58 -12.46
C SER A 17 15.18 -10.14 -11.08
N PRO A 18 15.98 -11.11 -10.59
CA PRO A 18 15.83 -11.64 -9.23
C PRO A 18 16.00 -10.58 -8.12
N GLN A 19 16.83 -9.55 -8.35
CA GLN A 19 17.03 -8.48 -7.37
C GLN A 19 15.78 -7.60 -7.26
N LEU A 20 15.19 -7.24 -8.39
CA LEU A 20 13.94 -6.46 -8.45
C LEU A 20 12.76 -7.25 -7.88
N LYS A 21 12.71 -8.57 -8.11
CA LYS A 21 11.72 -9.44 -7.44
C LYS A 21 11.77 -9.32 -5.92
N LYS A 22 12.98 -9.37 -5.32
CA LYS A 22 13.14 -9.28 -3.86
C LYS A 22 12.63 -7.95 -3.31
N VAL A 23 12.84 -6.85 -4.05
CA VAL A 23 12.34 -5.53 -3.67
C VAL A 23 10.81 -5.50 -3.69
N GLU A 24 10.21 -6.02 -4.76
CA GLU A 24 8.77 -6.12 -4.91
C GLU A 24 8.13 -7.00 -3.83
N ASP A 25 8.66 -8.22 -3.64
CA ASP A 25 8.21 -9.17 -2.62
C ASP A 25 8.28 -8.53 -1.22
N TYR A 26 9.37 -7.81 -0.92
CA TYR A 26 9.52 -7.10 0.35
C TYR A 26 8.41 -6.09 0.58
N TYR A 27 8.14 -5.21 -0.39
CA TYR A 27 7.11 -4.19 -0.21
C TYR A 27 5.71 -4.79 -0.16
N LEU A 28 5.38 -5.75 -1.03
CA LEU A 28 4.06 -6.40 -1.03
C LEU A 28 3.81 -7.15 0.29
N ALA A 29 4.81 -7.88 0.80
CA ALA A 29 4.70 -8.56 2.08
C ALA A 29 4.45 -7.58 3.23
N ASN A 30 5.19 -6.46 3.28
CA ASN A 30 5.01 -5.45 4.33
C ASN A 30 3.69 -4.68 4.20
N ILE A 31 3.24 -4.37 2.98
CA ILE A 31 1.94 -3.74 2.73
C ILE A 31 0.82 -4.65 3.25
N ASN A 32 0.85 -5.93 2.89
CA ASN A 32 -0.14 -6.91 3.33
C ASN A 32 -0.10 -7.10 4.86
N LEU A 33 1.10 -7.15 5.43
CA LEU A 33 1.30 -7.25 6.87
C LEU A 33 0.73 -6.03 7.61
N GLU A 34 1.03 -4.81 7.18
CA GLU A 34 0.51 -3.62 7.85
C GLU A 34 -1.00 -3.48 7.67
N LEU A 35 -1.54 -3.74 6.48
CA LEU A 35 -3.00 -3.79 6.26
C LEU A 35 -3.69 -4.76 7.21
N SER A 36 -3.12 -5.95 7.44
CA SER A 36 -3.70 -6.96 8.34
C SER A 36 -3.76 -6.54 9.80
N LYS A 37 -2.95 -5.55 10.20
CA LYS A 37 -2.88 -5.01 11.57
C LYS A 37 -3.73 -3.76 11.76
N LEU A 38 -4.31 -3.22 10.69
CA LEU A 38 -5.12 -2.01 10.80
C LEU A 38 -6.48 -2.36 11.39
N GLU A 39 -6.73 -1.80 12.57
CA GLU A 39 -8.03 -1.80 13.21
C GLU A 39 -8.59 -0.38 13.16
N TYR A 40 -9.87 -0.26 12.82
CA TYR A 40 -10.58 1.01 12.77
C TYR A 40 -11.91 0.88 13.52
N SER A 41 -12.40 2.00 14.03
CA SER A 41 -13.65 2.13 14.74
C SER A 41 -14.63 2.99 13.94
N PRO A 42 -15.92 3.05 14.28
CA PRO A 42 -16.86 3.96 13.63
C PRO A 42 -16.41 5.43 13.65
N GLU A 43 -15.73 5.85 14.72
CA GLU A 43 -15.29 7.23 14.96
C GLU A 43 -14.15 7.65 14.02
N ASN A 44 -13.25 6.74 13.66
CA ASN A 44 -12.12 7.01 12.77
C ASN A 44 -12.33 6.46 11.33
N LYS A 45 -13.53 5.96 11.03
CA LYS A 45 -13.85 5.33 9.74
C LYS A 45 -13.61 6.25 8.54
N GLU A 46 -13.98 7.53 8.63
CA GLU A 46 -13.79 8.48 7.52
C GLU A 46 -12.31 8.68 7.18
N LEU A 47 -11.46 8.80 8.20
CA LEU A 47 -10.01 8.86 8.04
C LEU A 47 -9.50 7.58 7.37
N PHE A 48 -9.89 6.42 7.89
CA PHE A 48 -9.51 5.13 7.35
C PHE A 48 -9.90 4.99 5.86
N ASP A 49 -11.16 5.27 5.52
CA ASP A 49 -11.68 5.20 4.15
C ASP A 49 -10.89 6.10 3.20
N GLY A 50 -10.52 7.31 3.63
CA GLY A 50 -9.71 8.24 2.83
C GLY A 50 -8.33 7.69 2.47
N TYR A 51 -7.63 7.09 3.44
CA TYR A 51 -6.34 6.45 3.19
C TYR A 51 -6.48 5.20 2.31
N VAL A 52 -7.52 4.38 2.52
CA VAL A 52 -7.80 3.19 1.69
C VAL A 52 -8.11 3.58 0.26
N SER A 53 -8.86 4.67 0.04
CA SER A 53 -9.10 5.22 -1.30
C SER A 53 -7.78 5.57 -2.00
N ARG A 54 -6.88 6.29 -1.31
CA ARG A 54 -5.58 6.65 -1.87
C ARG A 54 -4.69 5.44 -2.16
N LEU A 55 -4.75 4.40 -1.33
CA LEU A 55 -4.08 3.13 -1.59
C LEU A 55 -4.62 2.45 -2.86
N GLY A 56 -5.93 2.52 -3.09
CA GLY A 56 -6.58 2.01 -4.30
C GLY A 56 -6.12 2.74 -5.57
N GLU A 57 -5.98 4.07 -5.52
CA GLU A 57 -5.43 4.87 -6.62
C GLU A 57 -3.99 4.47 -6.94
N LEU A 58 -3.15 4.29 -5.91
CA LEU A 58 -1.77 3.83 -6.10
C LEU A 58 -1.73 2.41 -6.66
N SER A 59 -2.58 1.48 -6.19
CA SER A 59 -2.67 0.13 -6.76
C SER A 59 -3.01 0.16 -8.24
N THR A 60 -3.98 0.99 -8.64
CA THR A 60 -4.37 1.17 -10.04
C THR A 60 -3.21 1.73 -10.88
N ALA A 61 -2.49 2.73 -10.36
CA ALA A 61 -1.32 3.29 -11.04
C ALA A 61 -0.20 2.24 -11.21
N TYR A 62 0.02 1.38 -10.21
CA TYR A 62 0.99 0.28 -10.32
C TYR A 62 0.59 -0.73 -11.41
N GLU A 63 -0.69 -1.10 -11.49
CA GLU A 63 -1.21 -1.97 -12.55
C GLU A 63 -1.01 -1.36 -13.94
N GLN A 64 -1.26 -0.05 -14.09
CA GLN A 64 -1.04 0.66 -15.35
C GLN A 64 0.45 0.68 -15.75
N LEU A 65 1.35 0.98 -14.81
CA LEU A 65 2.79 0.94 -15.03
C LEU A 65 3.27 -0.48 -15.38
N SER A 66 2.67 -1.51 -14.77
CA SER A 66 2.97 -2.92 -15.06
C SER A 66 2.57 -3.30 -16.49
N GLN A 67 1.46 -2.76 -16.99
CA GLN A 67 1.05 -2.95 -18.38
C GLN A 67 1.94 -2.15 -19.36
N GLU A 68 2.38 -0.95 -18.97
CA GLU A 68 3.35 -0.18 -19.76
C GLU A 68 4.67 -0.94 -19.91
N LEU A 69 5.15 -1.54 -18.81
CA LEU A 69 6.34 -2.39 -18.78
C LEU A 69 6.24 -3.58 -19.74
N LEU A 70 5.07 -4.23 -19.82
CA LEU A 70 4.80 -5.30 -20.80
C LEU A 70 4.92 -4.81 -22.23
N ASN A 71 4.24 -3.70 -22.53
CA ASN A 71 4.05 -3.23 -23.89
C ASN A 71 5.33 -2.61 -24.47
N ASN A 72 6.08 -1.90 -23.63
CA ASN A 72 7.24 -1.10 -24.04
C ASN A 72 8.58 -1.75 -23.65
N GLY A 73 8.54 -2.80 -22.84
CA GLY A 73 9.73 -3.39 -22.23
C GLY A 73 10.26 -2.58 -21.04
N PRO A 74 11.23 -3.15 -20.30
CA PRO A 74 11.80 -2.51 -19.12
C PRO A 74 12.58 -1.24 -19.47
N ASN A 75 12.21 -0.14 -18.82
CA ASN A 75 13.01 1.08 -18.78
C ASN A 75 13.15 1.57 -17.33
N GLU A 76 14.23 2.32 -17.07
CA GLU A 76 14.59 2.77 -15.71
C GLU A 76 13.50 3.63 -15.06
N GLN A 77 12.78 4.44 -15.85
CA GLN A 77 11.73 5.33 -15.35
C GLN A 77 10.52 4.53 -14.87
N THR A 78 10.04 3.56 -15.66
CA THR A 78 8.91 2.69 -15.28
C THR A 78 9.28 1.81 -14.10
N VAL A 79 10.51 1.25 -14.05
CA VAL A 79 10.99 0.48 -12.90
C VAL A 79 11.02 1.33 -11.63
N THR A 80 11.56 2.55 -11.70
CA THR A 80 11.60 3.47 -10.57
C THR A 80 10.20 3.84 -10.10
N ALA A 81 9.27 4.14 -11.04
CA ALA A 81 7.89 4.48 -10.72
C ALA A 81 7.13 3.33 -10.03
N LEU A 82 7.35 2.08 -10.47
CA LEU A 82 6.78 0.89 -9.81
C LEU A 82 7.28 0.74 -8.37
N ILE A 83 8.59 0.90 -8.14
CA ILE A 83 9.18 0.83 -6.81
C ILE A 83 8.67 1.98 -5.92
N ASP A 84 8.60 3.19 -6.45
CA ASP A 84 8.15 4.36 -5.69
C ASP A 84 6.67 4.27 -5.34
N ASN A 85 5.84 3.70 -6.22
CA ASN A 85 4.45 3.39 -5.89
C ASN A 85 4.35 2.45 -4.67
N LEU A 86 5.12 1.37 -4.66
CA LEU A 86 5.17 0.42 -3.54
C LEU A 86 5.63 1.10 -2.24
N LYS A 87 6.67 1.93 -2.30
CA LYS A 87 7.13 2.76 -1.16
C LYS A 87 6.04 3.70 -0.65
N MET A 88 5.35 4.40 -1.55
CA MET A 88 4.29 5.34 -1.20
C MET A 88 3.13 4.63 -0.50
N ARG A 89 2.73 3.46 -0.99
CA ARG A 89 1.69 2.64 -0.35
C ARG A 89 2.07 2.23 1.06
N LEU A 90 3.30 1.73 1.26
CA LEU A 90 3.77 1.36 2.59
C LEU A 90 3.84 2.56 3.54
N ASN A 91 4.35 3.71 3.06
CA ASN A 91 4.41 4.93 3.85
C ASN A 91 3.03 5.46 4.26
N LEU A 92 2.02 5.33 3.39
CA LEU A 92 0.64 5.69 3.72
C LEU A 92 0.09 4.81 4.85
N LEU A 93 0.39 3.51 4.84
CA LEU A 93 -0.03 2.60 5.90
C LEU A 93 0.60 2.96 7.25
N TYR A 94 1.89 3.29 7.27
CA TYR A 94 2.54 3.76 8.50
C TYR A 94 1.91 5.04 9.06
N ARG A 95 1.61 6.01 8.18
CA ARG A 95 0.94 7.26 8.58
C ARG A 95 -0.49 7.01 9.08
N LEU A 96 -1.23 6.13 8.42
CA LEU A 96 -2.59 5.77 8.86
C LEU A 96 -2.54 5.14 10.25
N LYS A 97 -1.66 4.16 10.47
CA LYS A 97 -1.48 3.50 11.77
C LYS A 97 -1.12 4.49 12.87
N GLU A 98 -0.18 5.40 12.60
CA GLU A 98 0.19 6.47 13.53
C GLU A 98 -1.01 7.34 13.89
N LYS A 99 -1.79 7.78 12.90
CA LYS A 99 -2.98 8.61 13.13
C LYS A 99 -4.10 7.89 13.87
N LEU A 100 -4.31 6.61 13.59
CA LEU A 100 -5.29 5.80 14.33
C LEU A 100 -4.88 5.64 15.80
N ASN A 101 -3.60 5.40 16.07
CA ASN A 101 -3.08 5.28 17.43
C ASN A 101 -3.20 6.60 18.20
N GLU A 102 -2.82 7.73 17.60
CA GLU A 102 -2.97 9.06 18.21
C GLU A 102 -4.41 9.34 18.65
N LEU A 103 -5.38 9.05 17.77
CA LEU A 103 -6.80 9.28 18.06
C LEU A 103 -7.35 8.34 19.15
N ASN A 104 -6.87 7.10 19.20
CA ASN A 104 -7.26 6.14 20.23
C ASN A 104 -6.65 6.51 21.60
N ASP A 105 -5.39 6.97 21.63
CA ASP A 105 -4.73 7.41 22.86
C ASP A 105 -5.36 8.70 23.42
N ASP A 106 -5.71 9.66 22.56
CA ASP A 106 -6.42 10.90 22.98
C ASP A 106 -7.81 10.59 23.55
N SER A 107 -8.54 9.62 22.99
CA SER A 107 -9.85 9.20 23.52
C SER A 107 -9.76 8.60 24.93
N SER A 108 -8.63 7.95 25.25
CA SER A 108 -8.36 7.36 26.57
C SER A 108 -8.11 8.42 27.65
N PHE A 109 -7.66 9.62 27.25
CA PHE A 109 -7.31 10.70 28.18
C PHE A 109 -8.53 11.54 28.61
N GLU A 110 -9.55 11.65 27.76
CA GLU A 110 -10.79 12.40 28.06
C GLU A 110 -11.76 11.64 28.99
N GLU A 111 -11.78 10.29 28.97
CA GLU A 111 -12.59 9.48 29.90
C GLU A 111 -12.16 9.61 31.37
N ILE A 112 -10.90 9.96 31.65
CA ILE A 112 -10.38 10.09 33.03
C ILE A 112 -10.79 11.44 33.67
N LYS A 113 -11.25 12.41 32.87
CA LYS A 113 -11.63 13.76 33.35
C LYS A 113 -13.14 13.97 33.51
N SER A 114 -13.95 12.97 33.20
CA SER A 114 -15.42 12.99 33.29
C SER A 114 -15.92 12.38 34.60
#